data_AF-A0A6N7UV61-F1
#
_entry.id   AF-A0A6N7UV61-F1
#
_cell.length_a   1.000
_cell.length_b   1.000
_cell.length_c   1.000
_cell.angle_alpha   90.00
_cell.angle_beta   90.00
_cell.angle_gamma   90.00
#
_symmetry.space_group_name_H-M   'P 1'
#
loop_
_entity.id
_entity.type
_entity.pdbx_description
1 polymer ?
#
loop_
_entity_poly.entity_id
_entity_poly.type
_entity_poly.pdbx_seq_one_letter_code
_entity_poly.pdbx_strand_id
1 'polypeptide(L)'
;MESGTNEWAFTMIAFLLGIVPFVGGVLLYTKKFVGLLVLDRFMPGKPSLAQTFIGAWLLMMAPSGFVLQTRIDALIVPYGIVLFGCLAIGLLGCYWMPKFLQPRWMKEGDKLEARGEDRFCEGLLRLEREKEAMTNTAGFSYDRLPGIQFPRPDGWEIAESSGNTIAVAHPPVPSGIFRPNMVLRWAPANRISLARYATAALASTMQTAQQVRIIAHEVWTLNAAPDGPVTGRRQRFVHQIEQHPVCVDRWLWIAGNRVYEATASYTVDQLVGMKLLFEQMIMDLRIDPGDETGNGAAEDQETSLMDTIAPTEPRLDKGATRLAGEDREDLDRLAASQPYQEPALLLPIPALELMDSMTKRNRLGMFQRKGSEFAALRDAGFLAADGSLTPAGTAFVAPLRSPDAAFSVTAGDAHGGAVLQVWTGGGIGRVTAEPSRFSTPSVQVPGPDDLSVQVLQANAVPKAIADWLGFSPAWSIAHEPVVLTKDQYEARMKSAQVSAPEGLGEAARRMWEQPWTDWEIVDERDGGWFGFVNAGSAGQYRLGPAAGTGSVMLEPVSTAVVWDTLVRFIHAAVEGTPLWIPELTGFDQRPEDGTAPEGKVWADYA
;
A
#
# COMPACT_ATOMS: atom_id res chain seq x y z
N MET A 1 -56.70 -12.31 24.23
CA MET A 1 -56.45 -11.14 23.36
C MET A 1 -54.94 -10.82 23.24
N GLU A 2 -54.04 -11.73 23.65
CA GLU A 2 -52.58 -11.54 23.61
C GLU A 2 -51.87 -12.29 22.46
N SER A 3 -52.58 -13.10 21.67
CA SER A 3 -51.95 -13.87 20.57
C SER A 3 -51.77 -13.08 19.27
N GLY A 4 -52.55 -12.02 19.05
CA GLY A 4 -52.54 -11.27 17.78
C GLY A 4 -51.33 -10.35 17.60
N THR A 5 -50.75 -9.83 18.69
CA THR A 5 -49.60 -8.92 18.64
C THR A 5 -48.30 -9.63 18.26
N ASN A 6 -48.16 -10.92 18.62
CA ASN A 6 -46.97 -11.71 18.31
C ASN A 6 -46.92 -12.15 16.85
N GLU A 7 -48.07 -12.38 16.21
CA GLU A 7 -48.14 -12.76 14.80
C GLU A 7 -47.65 -11.63 13.89
N TRP A 8 -48.09 -10.38 14.12
CA TRP A 8 -47.65 -9.24 13.33
C TRP A 8 -46.15 -8.94 13.49
N ALA A 9 -45.61 -9.09 14.71
CA ALA A 9 -44.18 -8.91 14.95
C ALA A 9 -43.35 -9.98 14.23
N PHE A 10 -43.76 -11.24 14.28
CA PHE A 10 -43.11 -12.34 13.58
C PHE A 10 -43.15 -12.14 12.05
N THR A 11 -44.31 -11.75 11.51
CA THR A 11 -44.49 -11.42 10.09
C THR A 11 -43.58 -10.28 9.64
N MET A 12 -43.46 -9.21 10.43
CA MET A 12 -42.60 -8.07 10.10
C MET A 12 -41.11 -8.46 10.12
N ILE A 13 -40.69 -9.25 11.11
CA ILE A 13 -39.31 -9.74 11.22
C ILE A 13 -38.98 -10.67 10.04
N ALA A 14 -39.86 -11.62 9.71
CA ALA A 14 -39.68 -12.51 8.57
C ALA A 14 -39.60 -11.73 7.25
N PHE A 15 -40.43 -10.69 7.08
CA PHE A 15 -40.38 -9.82 5.91
C PHE A 15 -39.02 -9.10 5.79
N LEU A 16 -38.57 -8.44 6.86
CA LEU A 16 -37.29 -7.72 6.85
C LEU A 16 -36.09 -8.65 6.63
N LEU A 17 -36.08 -9.82 7.28
CA LEU A 17 -35.07 -10.86 7.07
C LEU A 17 -35.12 -11.47 5.68
N GLY A 18 -36.26 -11.41 4.99
CA GLY A 18 -36.43 -11.90 3.62
C GLY A 18 -35.88 -10.95 2.54
N ILE A 19 -35.89 -9.62 2.78
CA ILE A 19 -35.45 -8.62 1.80
C ILE A 19 -34.00 -8.83 1.41
N VAL A 20 -33.11 -8.93 2.41
CA VAL A 20 -31.66 -9.03 2.19
C VAL A 20 -31.28 -10.25 1.33
N PRO A 21 -31.67 -11.50 1.68
CA PRO A 21 -31.35 -12.68 0.87
C PRO A 21 -32.08 -12.69 -0.48
N PHE A 22 -33.29 -12.13 -0.57
CA PHE A 22 -34.01 -12.04 -1.84
C PHE A 22 -33.32 -11.08 -2.82
N VAL A 23 -33.03 -9.86 -2.38
CA VAL A 23 -32.35 -8.84 -3.20
C VAL A 23 -30.93 -9.29 -3.54
N GLY A 24 -30.18 -9.81 -2.56
CA GLY A 24 -28.86 -10.38 -2.78
C GLY A 24 -28.88 -11.49 -3.85
N GLY A 25 -29.82 -12.42 -3.72
CA GLY A 25 -30.02 -13.50 -4.70
C GLY A 25 -30.38 -12.98 -6.10
N VAL A 26 -31.28 -12.01 -6.22
CA VAL A 26 -31.65 -11.38 -7.50
C VAL A 26 -30.45 -10.64 -8.13
N LEU A 27 -29.66 -9.93 -7.33
CA LEU A 27 -28.44 -9.26 -7.79
C LEU A 27 -27.39 -10.27 -8.26
N LEU A 28 -27.31 -11.45 -7.64
CA LEU A 28 -26.47 -12.54 -8.11
C LEU A 28 -26.98 -13.13 -9.43
N TYR A 29 -28.29 -13.37 -9.57
CA TYR A 29 -28.90 -13.82 -10.84
C TYR A 29 -28.61 -12.86 -12.00
N THR A 30 -28.52 -11.56 -11.72
CA THR A 30 -28.21 -10.50 -12.70
C THR A 30 -26.72 -10.17 -12.82
N LYS A 31 -25.83 -10.93 -12.15
CA LYS A 31 -24.38 -10.73 -12.16
C LYS A 31 -23.92 -9.38 -11.61
N LYS A 32 -24.74 -8.70 -10.80
CA LYS A 32 -24.41 -7.40 -10.17
C LYS A 32 -23.76 -7.53 -8.79
N PHE A 33 -23.93 -8.66 -8.12
CA PHE A 33 -23.38 -8.88 -6.78
C PHE A 33 -22.83 -10.31 -6.65
N VAL A 34 -21.61 -10.50 -7.17
CA VAL A 34 -20.95 -11.81 -7.27
C VAL A 34 -20.34 -12.27 -5.94
N GLY A 35 -20.13 -11.35 -4.99
CA GLY A 35 -19.57 -11.66 -3.66
C GLY A 35 -20.37 -12.71 -2.86
N LEU A 36 -21.65 -12.91 -3.17
CA LEU A 36 -22.50 -13.95 -2.57
C LEU A 36 -22.05 -15.38 -2.92
N LEU A 37 -21.23 -15.58 -3.96
CA LEU A 37 -20.67 -16.89 -4.30
C LEU A 37 -19.77 -17.48 -3.21
N VAL A 38 -19.25 -16.66 -2.27
CA VAL A 38 -18.52 -17.14 -1.09
C VAL A 38 -19.35 -18.16 -0.29
N LEU A 39 -20.68 -18.02 -0.28
CA LEU A 39 -21.55 -18.95 0.43
C LEU A 39 -21.51 -20.37 -0.14
N ASP A 40 -21.22 -20.50 -1.45
CA ASP A 40 -21.13 -21.80 -2.12
C ASP A 40 -19.94 -22.64 -1.63
N ARG A 41 -19.03 -22.05 -0.83
CA ARG A 41 -17.93 -22.77 -0.18
C ARG A 41 -18.38 -23.58 1.06
N PHE A 42 -19.52 -23.24 1.67
CA PHE A 42 -19.95 -23.84 2.94
C PHE A 42 -20.85 -25.07 2.78
N MET A 43 -21.47 -25.25 1.60
CA MET A 43 -22.37 -26.38 1.33
C MET A 43 -22.17 -26.89 -0.10
N PRO A 44 -22.39 -28.19 -0.37
CA PRO A 44 -22.14 -28.80 -1.68
C PRO A 44 -23.07 -28.31 -2.81
N GLY A 45 -24.15 -27.59 -2.49
CA GLY A 45 -25.05 -27.01 -3.47
C GLY A 45 -24.63 -25.63 -3.96
N LYS A 46 -25.62 -24.79 -4.30
CA LYS A 46 -25.43 -23.37 -4.62
C LYS A 46 -26.25 -22.53 -3.63
N PRO A 47 -25.87 -22.48 -2.35
CA PRO A 47 -26.55 -21.69 -1.32
C PRO A 47 -26.69 -20.21 -1.72
N SER A 48 -25.75 -19.66 -2.50
CA SER A 48 -25.80 -18.30 -3.04
C SER A 48 -27.06 -18.02 -3.88
N LEU A 49 -27.45 -18.98 -4.72
CA LEU A 49 -28.69 -18.91 -5.53
C LEU A 49 -29.92 -19.31 -4.70
N ALA A 50 -29.75 -20.26 -3.79
CA ALA A 50 -30.81 -20.76 -2.92
C ALA A 50 -31.40 -19.67 -2.02
N GLN A 51 -30.58 -18.69 -1.60
CA GLN A 51 -31.02 -17.53 -0.82
C GLN A 51 -32.10 -16.72 -1.50
N THR A 52 -32.16 -16.68 -2.83
CA THR A 52 -33.26 -16.03 -3.57
C THR A 52 -34.61 -16.66 -3.21
N PHE A 53 -34.66 -17.99 -3.14
CA PHE A 53 -35.89 -18.73 -2.87
C PHE A 53 -36.23 -18.75 -1.38
N ILE A 54 -35.22 -18.78 -0.49
CA ILE A 54 -35.41 -18.62 0.95
C ILE A 54 -35.92 -17.20 1.28
N GLY A 55 -35.34 -16.17 0.66
CA GLY A 55 -35.78 -14.79 0.79
C GLY A 55 -37.19 -14.59 0.23
N ALA A 56 -37.50 -15.16 -0.93
CA ALA A 56 -38.86 -15.15 -1.49
C ALA A 56 -39.87 -15.83 -0.56
N TRP A 57 -39.51 -16.98 0.03
CA TRP A 57 -40.35 -17.67 1.01
C TRP A 57 -40.60 -16.81 2.26
N LEU A 58 -39.56 -16.18 2.82
CA LEU A 58 -39.66 -15.28 3.97
C LEU A 58 -40.54 -14.05 3.67
N LEU A 59 -40.38 -13.44 2.50
CA LEU A 59 -41.23 -12.33 2.04
C LEU A 59 -42.69 -12.77 1.87
N MET A 60 -42.91 -13.97 1.35
CA MET A 60 -44.24 -14.57 1.18
C MET A 60 -44.81 -15.15 2.49
N MET A 61 -44.09 -15.14 3.61
CA MET A 61 -44.73 -15.43 4.90
C MET A 61 -45.59 -14.25 5.35
N ALA A 62 -45.28 -13.02 4.94
CA ALA A 62 -45.97 -11.84 5.41
C ALA A 62 -47.46 -11.73 4.99
N PRO A 63 -47.84 -11.99 3.72
CA PRO A 63 -49.25 -11.98 3.32
C PRO A 63 -50.01 -13.27 3.67
N SER A 64 -49.38 -14.26 4.30
CA SER A 64 -50.00 -15.60 4.52
C SER A 64 -51.25 -15.52 5.40
N GLY A 65 -51.22 -14.70 6.46
CA GLY A 65 -52.37 -14.48 7.34
C GLY A 65 -53.55 -13.84 6.61
N PHE A 66 -53.30 -12.90 5.71
CA PHE A 66 -54.33 -12.27 4.88
C PHE A 66 -54.96 -13.28 3.90
N VAL A 67 -54.13 -14.07 3.21
CA VAL A 67 -54.58 -15.08 2.23
C VAL A 67 -55.45 -16.14 2.91
N LEU A 68 -55.04 -16.66 4.07
CA LEU A 68 -55.80 -17.67 4.83
C LEU A 68 -57.13 -17.13 5.37
N GLN A 69 -57.20 -15.83 5.69
CA GLN A 69 -58.43 -15.18 6.15
C GLN A 69 -59.46 -14.96 5.04
N THR A 70 -59.05 -14.84 3.77
CA THR A 70 -59.99 -14.66 2.65
C THR A 70 -60.91 -15.86 2.42
N ARG A 71 -60.51 -17.07 2.86
CA ARG A 71 -61.23 -18.35 2.63
C ARG A 71 -61.56 -18.64 1.17
N ILE A 72 -60.83 -18.05 0.23
CA ILE A 72 -60.96 -18.33 -1.20
C ILE A 72 -60.02 -19.48 -1.54
N ASP A 73 -60.53 -20.70 -1.66
CA ASP A 73 -59.73 -21.89 -1.95
C ASP A 73 -58.89 -21.74 -3.23
N ALA A 74 -59.44 -21.02 -4.21
CA ALA A 74 -58.77 -20.71 -5.47
C ALA A 74 -57.51 -19.82 -5.31
N LEU A 75 -57.38 -19.09 -4.19
CA LEU A 75 -56.20 -18.28 -3.87
C LEU A 75 -55.24 -19.03 -2.91
N ILE A 76 -55.82 -19.76 -1.95
CA ILE A 76 -55.06 -20.47 -0.90
C ILE A 76 -54.20 -21.59 -1.49
N VAL A 77 -54.76 -22.40 -2.39
CA VAL A 77 -54.05 -23.56 -2.95
C VAL A 77 -52.83 -23.12 -3.80
N PRO A 78 -52.96 -22.19 -4.77
CA PRO A 78 -51.79 -21.71 -5.53
C PRO A 78 -50.75 -21.04 -4.64
N TYR A 79 -51.19 -20.26 -3.65
CA TYR A 79 -50.28 -19.58 -2.72
C TYR A 79 -49.46 -20.58 -1.90
N GLY A 80 -50.11 -21.60 -1.34
CA GLY A 80 -49.45 -22.68 -0.60
C GLY A 80 -48.46 -23.45 -1.46
N ILE A 81 -48.80 -23.72 -2.73
CA ILE A 81 -47.89 -24.37 -3.68
C ILE A 81 -46.65 -23.52 -3.94
N VAL A 82 -46.79 -22.20 -4.16
CA VAL A 82 -45.65 -21.31 -4.39
C VAL A 82 -44.79 -21.20 -3.13
N LEU A 83 -45.40 -21.01 -1.97
CA LEU A 83 -44.69 -20.89 -0.69
C LEU A 83 -43.87 -22.17 -0.41
N PHE A 84 -44.50 -23.34 -0.56
CA PHE A 84 -43.82 -24.62 -0.40
C PHE A 84 -42.73 -24.83 -1.46
N GLY A 85 -43.00 -24.44 -2.71
CA GLY A 85 -42.03 -24.50 -3.80
C GLY A 85 -40.78 -23.66 -3.53
N CYS A 86 -40.93 -22.43 -3.06
CA CYS A 86 -39.81 -21.56 -2.67
C CYS A 86 -38.97 -22.15 -1.54
N LEU A 87 -39.62 -22.68 -0.49
CA LEU A 87 -38.89 -23.32 0.61
C LEU A 87 -38.17 -24.59 0.16
N ALA A 88 -38.85 -25.45 -0.60
CA ALA A 88 -38.29 -26.70 -1.10
C ALA A 88 -37.10 -26.45 -2.03
N ILE A 89 -37.21 -25.49 -2.96
CA ILE A 89 -36.12 -25.10 -3.85
C ILE A 89 -34.98 -24.43 -3.08
N GLY A 90 -35.28 -23.59 -2.08
CA GLY A 90 -34.27 -22.98 -1.21
C GLY A 90 -33.47 -24.02 -0.43
N LEU A 91 -34.15 -24.94 0.25
CA LEU A 91 -33.48 -25.99 1.03
C LEU A 91 -32.73 -26.97 0.13
N LEU A 92 -33.36 -27.42 -0.97
CA LEU A 92 -32.71 -28.32 -1.93
C LEU A 92 -31.50 -27.63 -2.56
N GLY A 93 -31.62 -26.36 -2.95
CA GLY A 93 -30.57 -25.57 -3.58
C GLY A 93 -29.30 -25.42 -2.72
N CYS A 94 -29.43 -25.45 -1.39
CA CYS A 94 -28.28 -25.47 -0.48
C CYS A 94 -27.45 -26.76 -0.60
N TYR A 95 -28.07 -27.90 -0.91
CA TYR A 95 -27.38 -29.19 -1.06
C TYR A 95 -27.10 -29.56 -2.52
N TRP A 96 -28.01 -29.19 -3.42
CA TRP A 96 -27.98 -29.51 -4.83
C TRP A 96 -28.90 -28.57 -5.62
N MET A 97 -28.33 -27.71 -6.48
CA MET A 97 -29.11 -26.80 -7.31
C MET A 97 -29.31 -27.38 -8.72
N PRO A 98 -30.56 -27.66 -9.16
CA PRO A 98 -30.82 -28.15 -10.50
C PRO A 98 -30.30 -27.19 -11.57
N LYS A 99 -29.63 -27.73 -12.60
CA LYS A 99 -29.03 -26.91 -13.66
C LYS A 99 -30.05 -25.96 -14.29
N PHE A 100 -31.30 -26.35 -14.52
CA PHE A 100 -32.27 -25.46 -15.17
C PHE A 100 -32.55 -24.16 -14.38
N LEU A 101 -32.42 -24.17 -13.05
CA LEU A 101 -32.58 -22.99 -12.18
C LEU A 101 -31.37 -22.08 -12.12
N GLN A 102 -30.19 -22.55 -12.55
CA GLN A 102 -28.99 -21.71 -12.60
C GLN A 102 -29.10 -20.66 -13.72
N PRO A 103 -28.58 -19.43 -13.50
CA PRO A 103 -28.56 -18.41 -14.54
C PRO A 103 -27.66 -18.82 -15.72
N ARG A 104 -27.92 -18.25 -16.90
CA ARG A 104 -27.20 -18.60 -18.14
C ARG A 104 -25.69 -18.42 -18.01
N TRP A 105 -25.25 -17.34 -17.37
CA TRP A 105 -23.83 -17.05 -17.16
C TRP A 105 -23.12 -18.10 -16.31
N MET A 106 -23.81 -18.70 -15.32
CA MET A 106 -23.22 -19.76 -14.48
C MET A 106 -23.18 -21.10 -15.21
N LYS A 107 -24.20 -21.40 -16.04
CA LYS A 107 -24.18 -22.57 -16.94
C LYS A 107 -23.08 -22.47 -17.99
N GLU A 108 -22.78 -21.25 -18.43
CA GLU A 108 -21.69 -20.96 -19.36
C GLU A 108 -20.34 -21.08 -18.65
N GLY A 109 -20.22 -20.61 -17.41
CA GLY A 109 -19.08 -20.86 -16.51
C GLY A 109 -18.79 -22.35 -16.31
N ASP A 110 -19.77 -23.15 -15.84
CA ASP A 110 -19.61 -24.60 -15.66
C ASP A 110 -19.19 -25.32 -16.98
N LYS A 111 -19.62 -24.81 -18.14
CA LYS A 111 -19.24 -25.34 -19.46
C LYS A 111 -17.86 -24.89 -19.93
N LEU A 112 -17.37 -23.75 -19.44
CA LEU A 112 -16.01 -23.25 -19.64
C LEU A 112 -15.07 -23.99 -18.67
N GLU A 113 -15.49 -24.26 -17.43
CA GLU A 113 -14.74 -25.00 -16.42
C GLU A 113 -14.54 -26.46 -16.85
N ALA A 114 -15.59 -27.11 -17.38
CA ALA A 114 -15.50 -28.44 -17.98
C ALA A 114 -14.62 -28.50 -19.25
N ARG A 115 -14.31 -27.34 -19.86
CA ARG A 115 -13.39 -27.20 -21.00
C ARG A 115 -12.01 -26.65 -20.60
N GLY A 116 -11.80 -26.33 -19.31
CA GLY A 116 -10.56 -25.73 -18.82
C GLY A 116 -10.35 -24.26 -19.20
N GLU A 117 -11.41 -23.50 -19.49
CA GLU A 117 -11.37 -22.12 -20.01
C GLU A 117 -12.11 -21.09 -19.12
N ASP A 118 -12.50 -21.43 -17.88
CA ASP A 118 -13.25 -20.52 -17.01
C ASP A 118 -12.36 -19.55 -16.23
N ARG A 119 -12.18 -18.34 -16.77
CA ARG A 119 -11.30 -17.29 -16.24
C ARG A 119 -11.68 -16.74 -14.85
N PHE A 120 -12.91 -16.94 -14.37
CA PHE A 120 -13.36 -16.34 -13.10
C PHE A 120 -13.11 -17.26 -11.90
N CYS A 121 -13.42 -18.56 -12.05
CA CYS A 121 -12.94 -19.58 -11.12
C CYS A 121 -11.43 -19.79 -11.28
N GLU A 122 -10.87 -19.67 -12.49
CA GLU A 122 -9.43 -19.50 -12.63
C GLU A 122 -8.96 -18.27 -11.88
N GLY A 123 -9.55 -17.07 -11.97
CA GLY A 123 -9.05 -15.90 -11.25
C GLY A 123 -8.95 -16.09 -9.72
N LEU A 124 -9.88 -16.83 -9.12
CA LEU A 124 -9.89 -17.09 -7.67
C LEU A 124 -9.05 -18.32 -7.30
N LEU A 125 -9.05 -19.37 -8.14
CA LEU A 125 -8.14 -20.52 -8.05
C LEU A 125 -6.74 -20.22 -8.58
N ARG A 126 -6.50 -19.07 -9.21
CA ARG A 126 -5.25 -18.48 -9.71
C ARG A 126 -4.80 -17.40 -8.75
N LEU A 127 -5.67 -16.79 -7.95
CA LEU A 127 -5.22 -16.13 -6.73
C LEU A 127 -4.78 -17.17 -5.70
N GLU A 128 -5.53 -18.27 -5.54
CA GLU A 128 -5.09 -19.40 -4.69
C GLU A 128 -3.96 -20.21 -5.35
N ARG A 129 -3.90 -20.40 -6.68
CA ARG A 129 -2.73 -20.96 -7.40
C ARG A 129 -1.64 -19.95 -7.68
N GLU A 130 -1.77 -18.64 -7.58
CA GLU A 130 -0.63 -17.72 -7.57
C GLU A 130 -0.10 -17.66 -6.15
N LYS A 131 -0.95 -17.79 -5.13
CA LYS A 131 -0.49 -18.07 -3.76
C LYS A 131 0.14 -19.45 -3.63
N GLU A 132 -0.43 -20.49 -4.25
CA GLU A 132 0.03 -21.90 -4.25
C GLU A 132 1.06 -22.23 -5.35
N ALA A 133 1.22 -21.41 -6.39
CA ALA A 133 2.25 -21.53 -7.43
C ALA A 133 3.37 -20.51 -7.30
N MET A 134 3.19 -19.41 -6.56
CA MET A 134 4.34 -18.75 -5.92
C MET A 134 4.89 -19.61 -4.75
N THR A 135 4.07 -20.51 -4.16
CA THR A 135 4.55 -21.48 -3.15
C THR A 135 4.77 -22.90 -3.67
N ASN A 136 4.55 -23.19 -4.96
CA ASN A 136 5.05 -24.43 -5.58
C ASN A 136 6.40 -24.15 -6.24
N THR A 137 7.47 -24.43 -5.50
CA THR A 137 8.81 -24.92 -5.91
C THR A 137 9.05 -25.12 -7.42
N ALA A 138 9.02 -24.04 -8.21
CA ALA A 138 9.51 -23.97 -9.58
C ALA A 138 10.01 -22.54 -9.81
N GLY A 139 11.33 -22.31 -9.74
CA GLY A 139 11.94 -20.99 -9.84
C GLY A 139 12.89 -20.61 -8.70
N PHE A 140 13.02 -21.44 -7.66
CA PHE A 140 13.97 -21.24 -6.57
C PHE A 140 14.88 -22.45 -6.39
N SER A 141 16.17 -22.16 -6.28
CA SER A 141 17.19 -23.05 -5.74
C SER A 141 17.39 -22.75 -4.25
N TYR A 142 17.87 -23.71 -3.47
CA TYR A 142 18.08 -23.53 -2.04
C TYR A 142 19.53 -23.81 -1.67
N ASP A 143 20.20 -22.78 -1.21
CA ASP A 143 21.58 -22.86 -0.75
C ASP A 143 21.59 -23.34 0.71
N ARG A 144 22.23 -24.49 0.95
CA ARG A 144 22.32 -25.10 2.28
C ARG A 144 23.58 -24.64 2.97
N LEU A 145 23.40 -23.82 4.01
CA LEU A 145 24.42 -23.40 4.95
C LEU A 145 24.22 -24.15 6.28
N PRO A 146 25.23 -24.22 7.16
CA PRO A 146 25.06 -24.85 8.48
C PRO A 146 23.93 -24.19 9.29
N GLY A 147 22.80 -24.91 9.40
CA GLY A 147 21.60 -24.46 10.13
C GLY A 147 20.72 -23.45 9.40
N ILE A 148 20.96 -23.20 8.10
CA ILE A 148 20.17 -22.24 7.31
C ILE A 148 19.94 -22.81 5.90
N GLN A 149 18.69 -22.82 5.46
CA GLN A 149 18.32 -23.06 4.08
C GLN A 149 17.87 -21.73 3.45
N PHE A 150 18.76 -21.14 2.65
CA PHE A 150 18.54 -19.83 2.05
C PHE A 150 17.97 -19.97 0.62
N PRO A 151 16.79 -19.42 0.32
CA PRO A 151 16.22 -19.47 -1.02
C PRO A 151 16.94 -18.49 -1.94
N ARG A 152 17.23 -18.94 -3.16
CA ARG A 152 17.86 -18.17 -4.23
C ARG A 152 17.05 -18.36 -5.52
N PRO A 153 16.51 -17.27 -6.12
CA PRO A 153 15.81 -17.38 -7.40
C PRO A 153 16.70 -18.00 -8.48
N ASP A 154 16.11 -18.78 -9.38
CA ASP A 154 16.82 -19.44 -10.45
C ASP A 154 17.50 -18.39 -11.35
N GLY A 155 18.76 -18.66 -11.71
CA GLY A 155 19.59 -17.74 -12.48
C GLY A 155 20.30 -16.65 -11.66
N TRP A 156 19.92 -16.41 -10.40
CA TRP A 156 20.67 -15.49 -9.54
C TRP A 156 22.02 -16.08 -9.14
N GLU A 157 23.00 -15.23 -8.87
CA GLU A 157 24.37 -15.65 -8.54
C GLU A 157 24.63 -15.45 -7.04
N ILE A 158 25.45 -16.32 -6.46
CA ILE A 158 26.02 -16.09 -5.12
C ILE A 158 27.17 -15.09 -5.30
N ALA A 159 26.95 -13.85 -4.86
CA ALA A 159 27.93 -12.79 -4.93
C ALA A 159 28.96 -12.88 -3.80
N GLU A 160 28.51 -13.31 -2.61
CA GLU A 160 29.36 -13.54 -1.44
C GLU A 160 28.84 -14.73 -0.64
N SER A 161 29.75 -15.57 -0.14
CA SER A 161 29.45 -16.59 0.87
C SER A 161 30.66 -16.67 1.79
N SER A 162 30.61 -15.92 2.88
CA SER A 162 31.63 -15.85 3.92
C SER A 162 31.01 -16.33 5.24
N GLY A 163 31.83 -16.70 6.24
CA GLY A 163 31.42 -17.58 7.35
C GLY A 163 30.08 -17.26 8.04
N ASN A 164 29.69 -15.98 8.12
CA ASN A 164 28.43 -15.53 8.70
C ASN A 164 27.56 -14.63 7.78
N THR A 165 27.87 -14.62 6.48
CA THR A 165 27.20 -13.79 5.48
C THR A 165 26.99 -14.57 4.19
N ILE A 166 25.78 -14.51 3.63
CA ILE A 166 25.49 -14.92 2.26
C ILE A 166 24.84 -13.76 1.51
N ALA A 167 25.35 -13.47 0.31
CA ALA A 167 24.77 -12.47 -0.59
C ALA A 167 24.43 -13.13 -1.92
N VAL A 168 23.18 -12.97 -2.35
CA VAL A 168 22.72 -13.35 -3.68
C VAL A 168 22.33 -12.11 -4.46
N ALA A 169 22.61 -12.12 -5.76
CA ALA A 169 22.29 -10.99 -6.63
C ALA A 169 21.75 -11.47 -7.97
N HIS A 170 20.86 -10.67 -8.56
CA HIS A 170 20.40 -10.84 -9.95
C HIS A 170 21.61 -10.98 -10.90
N PRO A 171 21.57 -11.68 -12.04
CA PRO A 171 22.67 -11.68 -13.01
C PRO A 171 23.28 -10.30 -13.30
N PRO A 172 24.56 -10.22 -13.72
CA PRO A 172 25.22 -8.96 -14.06
C PRO A 172 24.38 -8.12 -15.02
N VAL A 173 24.14 -6.86 -14.64
CA VAL A 173 23.39 -5.89 -15.44
C VAL A 173 24.36 -4.92 -16.14
N PRO A 174 23.93 -4.26 -17.24
CA PRO A 174 24.70 -3.21 -17.88
C PRO A 174 25.18 -2.12 -16.90
N SER A 175 26.30 -1.49 -17.24
CA SER A 175 26.82 -0.35 -16.48
C SER A 175 25.78 0.77 -16.36
N GLY A 176 25.62 1.32 -15.17
CA GLY A 176 24.63 2.36 -14.86
C GLY A 176 23.24 1.83 -14.53
N ILE A 177 23.08 0.51 -14.37
CA ILE A 177 21.86 -0.10 -13.82
C ILE A 177 22.20 -0.70 -12.46
N PHE A 178 21.38 -0.42 -11.46
CA PHE A 178 21.53 -1.02 -10.15
C PHE A 178 21.17 -2.51 -10.19
N ARG A 179 22.02 -3.34 -9.59
CA ARG A 179 21.86 -4.80 -9.52
C ARG A 179 21.10 -5.19 -8.24
N PRO A 180 19.83 -5.67 -8.33
CA PRO A 180 19.09 -6.14 -7.16
C PRO A 180 19.84 -7.25 -6.44
N ASN A 181 19.81 -7.23 -5.11
CA ASN A 181 20.48 -8.22 -4.28
C ASN A 181 19.79 -8.39 -2.92
N MET A 182 20.02 -9.55 -2.31
CA MET A 182 19.69 -9.83 -0.91
C MET A 182 20.92 -10.34 -0.18
N VAL A 183 21.18 -9.77 0.99
CA VAL A 183 22.26 -10.17 1.89
C VAL A 183 21.65 -10.66 3.18
N LEU A 184 21.96 -11.88 3.58
CA LEU A 184 21.66 -12.42 4.90
C LEU A 184 22.94 -12.46 5.73
N ARG A 185 22.88 -11.87 6.91
CA ARG A 185 23.93 -11.89 7.94
C ARG A 185 23.39 -12.51 9.21
N TRP A 186 24.25 -13.19 9.95
CA TRP A 186 23.91 -13.68 11.28
C TRP A 186 25.09 -13.57 12.24
N ALA A 187 24.78 -13.43 13.51
CA ALA A 187 25.77 -13.32 14.57
C ALA A 187 25.24 -13.91 15.89
N PRO A 188 26.10 -14.23 16.86
CA PRO A 188 25.67 -14.56 18.21
C PRO A 188 24.82 -13.43 18.81
N ALA A 189 23.69 -13.77 19.43
CA ALA A 189 22.78 -12.77 19.99
C ALA A 189 23.35 -12.08 21.25
N ASN A 190 24.21 -12.76 22.01
CA ASN A 190 24.88 -12.21 23.20
C ASN A 190 23.95 -11.49 24.18
N ARG A 191 22.71 -11.98 24.33
CA ARG A 191 21.64 -11.41 25.18
C ARG A 191 21.14 -10.02 24.74
N ILE A 192 21.37 -9.60 23.50
CA ILE A 192 20.79 -8.36 22.97
C ILE A 192 19.26 -8.50 22.82
N SER A 193 18.53 -7.43 23.12
CA SER A 193 17.10 -7.37 22.80
C SER A 193 16.89 -7.06 21.32
N LEU A 194 15.76 -7.50 20.75
CA LEU A 194 15.38 -7.16 19.38
C LEU A 194 15.23 -5.64 19.21
N ALA A 195 14.64 -4.95 20.20
CA ALA A 195 14.46 -3.50 20.18
C ALA A 195 15.80 -2.75 20.09
N ARG A 196 16.79 -3.18 20.89
CA ARG A 196 18.14 -2.62 20.88
C ARG A 196 18.84 -2.87 19.56
N TYR A 197 18.79 -4.10 19.04
CA TYR A 197 19.39 -4.45 17.75
C TYR A 197 18.77 -3.65 16.60
N ALA A 198 17.44 -3.56 16.55
CA ALA A 198 16.73 -2.85 15.49
C ALA A 198 16.95 -1.33 15.54
N THR A 199 17.02 -0.74 16.74
CA THR A 199 17.37 0.68 16.91
C THR A 199 18.82 0.94 16.49
N ALA A 200 19.75 0.05 16.83
CA ALA A 200 21.14 0.15 16.42
C ALA A 200 21.29 0.10 14.89
N ALA A 201 20.54 -0.79 14.22
CA ALA A 201 20.51 -0.90 12.77
C ALA A 201 20.02 0.40 12.10
N LEU A 202 19.00 1.06 12.66
CA LEU A 202 18.51 2.37 12.18
C LEU A 202 19.55 3.46 12.39
N ALA A 203 20.15 3.54 13.58
CA ALA A 203 21.18 4.53 13.89
C ALA A 203 22.41 4.37 12.98
N SER A 204 22.85 3.14 12.75
CA SER A 204 23.95 2.82 11.83
C SER A 204 23.63 3.26 10.39
N THR A 205 22.43 2.97 9.90
CA THR A 205 21.97 3.42 8.58
C THR A 205 21.98 4.95 8.48
N MET A 206 21.47 5.66 9.49
CA MET A 206 21.45 7.13 9.53
C MET A 206 22.86 7.75 9.55
N GLN A 207 23.86 7.06 10.11
CA GLN A 207 25.25 7.54 10.16
C GLN A 207 26.05 7.26 8.89
N THR A 208 25.72 6.17 8.19
CA THR A 208 26.57 5.65 7.09
C THR A 208 26.00 5.95 5.70
N ALA A 209 24.68 6.03 5.56
CA ALA A 209 24.02 6.22 4.28
C ALA A 209 23.87 7.71 3.91
N GLN A 210 24.03 8.02 2.63
CA GLN A 210 23.85 9.38 2.11
C GLN A 210 22.39 9.63 1.71
N GLN A 211 21.87 10.81 2.03
CA GLN A 211 20.50 11.25 1.69
C GLN A 211 19.43 10.23 2.07
N VAL A 212 19.62 9.56 3.21
CA VAL A 212 18.75 8.50 3.67
C VAL A 212 17.42 9.04 4.20
N ARG A 213 16.35 8.32 3.89
CA ARG A 213 15.02 8.48 4.44
C ARG A 213 14.50 7.13 4.92
N ILE A 214 14.39 6.96 6.22
CA ILE A 214 13.65 5.86 6.84
C ILE A 214 12.16 6.13 6.63
N ILE A 215 11.50 5.18 5.96
CA ILE A 215 10.08 5.25 5.60
C ILE A 215 9.24 4.48 6.61
N ALA A 216 9.66 3.27 6.98
CA ALA A 216 8.88 2.40 7.84
C ALA A 216 9.74 1.62 8.82
N HIS A 217 9.20 1.35 10.00
CA HIS A 217 9.71 0.43 11.01
C HIS A 217 8.51 -0.32 11.58
N GLU A 218 8.35 -1.58 11.17
CA GLU A 218 7.14 -2.37 11.33
C GLU A 218 7.46 -3.70 12.01
N VAL A 219 6.42 -4.35 12.52
CA VAL A 219 6.54 -5.73 13.00
C VAL A 219 6.23 -6.68 11.85
N TRP A 220 6.99 -7.75 11.78
CA TRP A 220 6.71 -8.88 10.89
C TRP A 220 6.94 -10.18 11.66
N THR A 221 6.43 -11.29 11.12
CA THR A 221 6.55 -12.60 11.75
C THR A 221 7.16 -13.58 10.76
N LEU A 222 8.22 -14.26 11.20
CA LEU A 222 8.79 -15.41 10.50
C LEU A 222 8.06 -16.67 10.97
N ASN A 223 7.27 -17.29 10.11
CA ASN A 223 6.47 -18.46 10.46
C ASN A 223 7.28 -19.76 10.54
N ALA A 224 8.42 -19.83 9.84
CA ALA A 224 9.22 -21.05 9.64
C ALA A 224 10.48 -21.13 10.50
N ALA A 225 10.41 -20.70 11.77
CA ALA A 225 11.50 -20.82 12.72
C ALA A 225 11.40 -22.12 13.57
N PRO A 226 12.53 -22.67 14.09
CA PRO A 226 12.56 -23.95 14.79
C PRO A 226 11.59 -24.09 15.96
N ASP A 227 11.42 -23.00 16.72
CA ASP A 227 10.67 -22.97 17.98
C ASP A 227 9.25 -22.40 17.83
N GLY A 228 8.76 -22.29 16.58
CA GLY A 228 7.50 -21.65 16.24
C GLY A 228 7.68 -20.23 15.67
N PRO A 229 6.57 -19.49 15.44
CA PRO A 229 6.64 -18.17 14.83
C PRO A 229 7.49 -17.18 15.64
N VAL A 230 8.43 -16.53 14.98
CA VAL A 230 9.33 -15.53 15.59
C VAL A 230 8.94 -14.13 15.11
N THR A 231 8.67 -13.24 16.06
CA THR A 231 8.44 -11.82 15.76
C THR A 231 9.76 -11.11 15.48
N GLY A 232 9.79 -10.28 14.43
CA GLY A 232 10.92 -9.46 14.03
C GLY A 232 10.56 -7.99 13.81
N ARG A 233 11.52 -7.24 13.29
CA ARG A 233 11.36 -5.87 12.77
C ARG A 233 11.62 -5.82 11.28
N ARG A 234 10.75 -5.15 10.54
CA ARG A 234 10.93 -4.83 9.13
C ARG A 234 11.15 -3.33 9.01
N GLN A 235 12.27 -2.95 8.43
CA GLN A 235 12.65 -1.57 8.20
C GLN A 235 12.65 -1.32 6.71
N ARG A 236 12.06 -0.21 6.28
CA ARG A 236 12.15 0.26 4.91
C ARG A 236 12.77 1.64 4.88
N PHE A 237 13.75 1.82 4.02
CA PHE A 237 14.38 3.12 3.81
C PHE A 237 14.86 3.28 2.38
N VAL A 238 14.98 4.54 1.95
CA VAL A 238 15.54 4.91 0.64
C VAL A 238 16.79 5.74 0.88
N HIS A 239 17.86 5.44 0.17
CA HIS A 239 19.08 6.25 0.23
C HIS A 239 19.74 6.34 -1.15
N GLN A 240 20.69 7.26 -1.28
CA GLN A 240 21.42 7.46 -2.52
C GLN A 240 22.62 6.52 -2.58
N ILE A 241 22.73 5.75 -3.66
CA ILE A 241 23.96 5.05 -4.06
C ILE A 241 24.34 5.52 -5.46
N GLU A 242 25.48 6.20 -5.57
CA GLU A 242 25.94 6.81 -6.82
C GLU A 242 24.84 7.72 -7.42
N GLN A 243 24.27 7.33 -8.57
CA GLN A 243 23.20 8.07 -9.26
C GLN A 243 21.81 7.47 -9.04
N HIS A 244 21.67 6.45 -8.19
CA HIS A 244 20.42 5.73 -8.01
C HIS A 244 19.79 5.95 -6.62
N PRO A 245 18.49 6.28 -6.56
CA PRO A 245 17.72 6.12 -5.33
C PRO A 245 17.44 4.62 -5.11
N VAL A 246 18.05 4.05 -4.08
CA VAL A 246 17.95 2.63 -3.74
C VAL A 246 16.99 2.48 -2.56
N CYS A 247 15.94 1.70 -2.77
CA CYS A 247 15.02 1.23 -1.75
C CYS A 247 15.61 -0.03 -1.10
N VAL A 248 15.57 -0.05 0.22
CA VAL A 248 16.09 -1.15 1.03
C VAL A 248 14.98 -1.64 1.94
N ASP A 249 14.68 -2.93 1.87
CA ASP A 249 13.90 -3.67 2.86
C ASP A 249 14.87 -4.47 3.74
N ARG A 250 14.81 -4.24 5.05
CA ARG A 250 15.63 -4.94 6.03
C ARG A 250 14.75 -5.66 7.04
N TRP A 251 14.98 -6.96 7.22
CA TRP A 251 14.31 -7.80 8.22
C TRP A 251 15.30 -8.19 9.31
N LEU A 252 14.90 -7.98 10.55
CA LEU A 252 15.69 -8.23 11.76
C LEU A 252 14.91 -9.14 12.68
N TRP A 253 15.54 -10.20 13.19
CA TRP A 253 14.90 -11.11 14.14
C TRP A 253 15.95 -11.86 14.98
N ILE A 254 15.48 -12.46 16.07
CA ILE A 254 16.31 -13.29 16.95
C ILE A 254 15.69 -14.68 16.98
N ALA A 255 16.47 -15.69 16.59
CA ALA A 255 16.05 -17.10 16.63
C ALA A 255 17.15 -17.93 17.28
N GLY A 256 16.79 -18.75 18.28
CA GLY A 256 17.77 -19.40 19.14
C GLY A 256 18.72 -18.39 19.80
N ASN A 257 20.03 -18.66 19.76
CA ASN A 257 21.08 -17.75 20.27
C ASN A 257 21.71 -16.88 19.16
N ARG A 258 20.99 -16.60 18.07
CA ARG A 258 21.51 -15.79 16.95
C ARG A 258 20.60 -14.62 16.63
N VAL A 259 21.22 -13.50 16.28
CA VAL A 259 20.57 -12.39 15.59
C VAL A 259 20.74 -12.59 14.09
N TYR A 260 19.71 -12.23 13.34
CA TYR A 260 19.70 -12.32 11.89
C TYR A 260 19.31 -10.97 11.29
N GLU A 261 19.99 -10.59 10.22
CA GLU A 261 19.68 -9.44 9.38
C GLU A 261 19.63 -9.86 7.93
N ALA A 262 18.46 -9.78 7.31
CA ALA A 262 18.32 -9.89 5.87
C ALA A 262 18.08 -8.51 5.29
N THR A 263 18.86 -8.10 4.30
CA THR A 263 18.76 -6.81 3.62
C THR A 263 18.59 -7.02 2.12
N ALA A 264 17.44 -6.64 1.57
CA ALA A 264 17.18 -6.59 0.15
C ALA A 264 17.34 -5.16 -0.38
N SER A 265 18.08 -4.99 -1.48
CA SER A 265 18.32 -3.69 -2.11
C SER A 265 17.89 -3.72 -3.57
N TYR A 266 17.17 -2.69 -4.01
CA TYR A 266 16.67 -2.51 -5.39
C TYR A 266 16.35 -1.02 -5.64
N THR A 267 16.26 -0.56 -6.88
CA THR A 267 15.85 0.82 -7.17
C THR A 267 14.35 1.02 -7.01
N VAL A 268 13.92 2.27 -6.86
CA VAL A 268 12.50 2.61 -6.74
C VAL A 268 11.66 2.04 -7.90
N ASP A 269 12.16 2.06 -9.14
CA ASP A 269 11.45 1.50 -10.30
C ASP A 269 11.34 -0.02 -10.24
N GLN A 270 12.36 -0.68 -9.68
CA GLN A 270 12.40 -2.13 -9.52
C GLN A 270 11.44 -2.64 -8.44
N LEU A 271 10.89 -1.75 -7.60
CA LEU A 271 10.00 -2.11 -6.48
C LEU A 271 8.80 -2.94 -6.94
N VAL A 272 8.20 -2.59 -8.08
CA VAL A 272 6.95 -3.20 -8.57
C VAL A 272 7.06 -4.72 -8.70
N GLY A 273 8.23 -5.22 -9.14
CA GLY A 273 8.52 -6.66 -9.26
C GLY A 273 9.43 -7.22 -8.16
N MET A 274 10.47 -6.51 -7.75
CA MET A 274 11.48 -7.07 -6.82
C MET A 274 10.96 -7.22 -5.38
N LYS A 275 10.04 -6.36 -4.92
CA LYS A 275 9.53 -6.41 -3.55
C LYS A 275 8.93 -7.78 -3.22
N LEU A 276 8.02 -8.27 -4.06
CA LEU A 276 7.31 -9.53 -3.84
C LEU A 276 8.27 -10.72 -3.86
N LEU A 277 9.24 -10.70 -4.79
CA LEU A 277 10.28 -11.72 -4.85
C LEU A 277 11.09 -11.80 -3.55
N PHE A 278 11.52 -10.66 -3.00
CA PHE A 278 12.29 -10.62 -1.76
C PHE A 278 11.44 -10.99 -0.54
N GLU A 279 10.18 -10.59 -0.49
CA GLU A 279 9.26 -11.02 0.56
C GLU A 279 9.08 -12.55 0.54
N GLN A 280 8.95 -13.14 -0.66
CA GLN A 280 8.89 -14.59 -0.82
C GLN A 280 10.17 -15.27 -0.36
N MET A 281 11.35 -14.73 -0.70
CA MET A 281 12.64 -15.25 -0.20
C MET A 281 12.72 -15.26 1.32
N ILE A 282 12.18 -14.23 2.00
CA ILE A 282 12.15 -14.20 3.47
C ILE A 282 11.15 -15.20 4.03
N MET A 283 10.00 -15.39 3.39
CA MET A 283 8.98 -16.36 3.82
C MET A 283 9.45 -17.81 3.63
N ASP A 284 10.25 -18.09 2.60
CA ASP A 284 10.80 -19.41 2.31
C ASP A 284 12.11 -19.71 3.04
N LEU A 285 12.71 -18.70 3.71
CA LEU A 285 13.89 -18.87 4.53
C LEU A 285 13.59 -19.83 5.67
N ARG A 286 14.40 -20.89 5.78
CA ARG A 286 14.34 -21.82 6.91
C ARG A 286 15.60 -21.73 7.74
N ILE A 287 15.39 -21.65 9.05
CA ILE A 287 16.45 -21.76 10.03
C ILE A 287 16.25 -23.12 10.68
N ASP A 288 17.24 -23.98 10.58
CA ASP A 288 17.22 -25.25 11.28
C ASP A 288 17.81 -25.04 12.69
N PRO A 289 17.34 -25.79 13.70
CA PRO A 289 18.00 -25.83 14.99
C PRO A 289 19.39 -26.46 14.80
N GLY A 290 20.43 -25.63 14.67
CA GLY A 290 21.81 -26.06 14.47
C GLY A 290 22.55 -26.26 15.80
N ASP A 291 23.30 -27.37 15.90
CA ASP A 291 24.18 -27.74 17.02
C ASP A 291 25.03 -26.56 17.51
N GLU A 292 25.00 -26.32 18.82
CA GLU A 292 25.60 -25.19 19.55
C GLU A 292 27.15 -25.16 19.56
N THR A 293 27.83 -25.88 18.68
CA THR A 293 29.29 -26.05 18.71
C THR A 293 29.99 -25.31 17.57
N GLY A 294 30.40 -24.06 17.80
CA GLY A 294 31.15 -23.27 16.81
C GLY A 294 31.84 -22.00 17.32
N ASN A 295 32.93 -22.17 18.09
CA ASN A 295 34.11 -21.30 18.25
C ASN A 295 33.97 -19.75 18.33
N GLY A 296 33.67 -19.26 19.54
CA GLY A 296 34.34 -18.24 20.37
C GLY A 296 35.40 -17.22 19.87
N ALA A 297 35.49 -16.87 18.59
CA ALA A 297 36.46 -15.87 18.11
C ALA A 297 35.83 -14.61 17.47
N ALA A 298 34.58 -14.70 17.01
CA ALA A 298 33.83 -13.55 16.48
C ALA A 298 33.03 -12.78 17.57
N GLU A 299 32.95 -13.34 18.78
CA GLU A 299 32.13 -12.82 19.90
C GLU A 299 32.59 -11.44 20.39
N ASP A 300 33.89 -11.12 20.31
CA ASP A 300 34.46 -9.90 20.91
C ASP A 300 34.35 -8.64 20.01
N GLN A 301 34.37 -8.77 18.68
CA GLN A 301 34.38 -7.60 17.78
C GLN A 301 32.98 -7.00 17.52
N GLU A 302 31.96 -7.84 17.33
CA GLU A 302 30.61 -7.37 16.98
C GLU A 302 29.86 -6.79 18.18
N THR A 303 30.08 -7.37 19.37
CA THR A 303 29.63 -6.82 20.66
C THR A 303 30.22 -5.42 20.88
N SER A 304 31.50 -5.21 20.56
CA SER A 304 32.16 -3.90 20.68
C SER A 304 31.58 -2.81 19.76
N LEU A 305 31.12 -3.16 18.56
CA LEU A 305 30.50 -2.21 17.62
C LEU A 305 29.07 -1.84 18.05
N MET A 306 28.28 -2.83 18.46
CA MET A 306 26.91 -2.61 18.94
C MET A 306 26.86 -1.82 20.25
N ASP A 307 27.78 -2.08 21.18
CA ASP A 307 27.92 -1.29 22.40
C ASP A 307 28.35 0.16 22.12
N THR A 308 29.03 0.41 21.00
CA THR A 308 29.41 1.77 20.57
C THR A 308 28.22 2.52 19.96
N ILE A 309 27.41 1.86 19.12
CA ILE A 309 26.31 2.49 18.36
C ILE A 309 25.03 2.62 19.21
N ALA A 310 24.72 1.60 20.01
CA ALA A 310 23.53 1.55 20.87
C ALA A 310 23.91 0.97 22.24
N PRO A 311 24.50 1.78 23.15
CA PRO A 311 25.04 1.30 24.43
C PRO A 311 23.97 0.86 25.43
N THR A 312 22.72 1.28 25.25
CA THR A 312 21.61 1.03 26.19
C THR A 312 20.34 0.60 25.47
N GLU A 313 19.43 -0.03 26.19
CA GLU A 313 18.07 -0.33 25.70
C GLU A 313 17.37 0.96 25.24
N PRO A 314 16.66 0.93 24.09
CA PRO A 314 15.95 2.10 23.60
C PRO A 314 14.74 2.41 24.48
N ARG A 315 14.32 3.68 24.46
CA ARG A 315 13.03 4.06 25.03
C ARG A 315 11.91 3.39 24.22
N LEU A 316 10.93 2.83 24.92
CA LEU A 316 9.72 2.29 24.32
C LEU A 316 8.59 3.32 24.29
N ASP A 317 7.76 3.25 23.25
CA ASP A 317 6.47 3.91 23.19
C ASP A 317 5.48 3.15 24.06
N LYS A 318 5.15 3.71 25.23
CA LYS A 318 4.27 3.07 26.21
C LYS A 318 2.86 2.81 25.67
N GLY A 319 2.34 3.70 24.82
CA GLY A 319 1.00 3.58 24.25
C GLY A 319 0.94 2.49 23.19
N ALA A 320 1.89 2.52 22.24
CA ALA A 320 1.99 1.50 21.20
C ALA A 320 2.30 0.13 21.79
N THR A 321 3.20 0.06 22.77
CA THR A 321 3.54 -1.20 23.49
C THR A 321 2.31 -1.79 24.17
N ARG A 322 1.53 -0.98 24.90
CA ARG A 322 0.30 -1.44 25.57
C ARG A 322 -0.74 -1.93 24.57
N LEU A 323 -0.96 -1.20 23.47
CA LEU A 323 -1.98 -1.53 22.48
C LEU A 323 -1.61 -2.76 21.65
N ALA A 324 -0.33 -2.94 21.32
CA ALA A 324 0.15 -4.08 20.56
C ALA A 324 0.37 -5.35 21.41
N GLY A 325 0.54 -5.19 22.73
CA GLY A 325 0.84 -6.30 23.64
C GLY A 325 2.29 -6.78 23.59
N GLU A 326 3.17 -6.05 22.92
CA GLU A 326 4.60 -6.35 22.75
C GLU A 326 5.41 -5.05 22.67
N ASP A 327 6.72 -5.12 22.97
CA ASP A 327 7.59 -3.94 22.99
C ASP A 327 7.57 -3.20 21.64
N ARG A 328 7.36 -1.88 21.70
CA ARG A 328 7.41 -0.97 20.55
C ARG A 328 8.36 0.17 20.83
N GLU A 329 9.39 0.29 20.01
CA GLU A 329 10.42 1.32 20.12
C GLU A 329 9.82 2.72 19.93
N ASP A 330 10.33 3.70 20.65
CA ASP A 330 9.88 5.08 20.46
C ASP A 330 10.50 5.70 19.21
N LEU A 331 9.65 6.01 18.22
CA LEU A 331 10.07 6.47 16.90
C LEU A 331 10.10 8.01 16.77
N ASP A 332 9.65 8.76 17.78
CA ASP A 332 9.50 10.22 17.69
C ASP A 332 10.83 10.91 17.39
N ARG A 333 11.91 10.46 18.03
CA ARG A 333 13.26 10.99 17.80
C ARG A 333 13.77 10.71 16.39
N LEU A 334 13.44 9.53 15.86
CA LEU A 334 13.85 9.15 14.50
C LEU A 334 13.09 9.98 13.46
N ALA A 335 11.78 10.16 13.62
CA ALA A 335 10.99 11.05 12.79
C ALA A 335 11.51 12.50 12.83
N ALA A 336 11.76 13.04 14.03
CA ALA A 336 12.30 14.40 14.21
C ALA A 336 13.72 14.60 13.64
N SER A 337 14.50 13.52 13.49
CA SER A 337 15.86 13.58 12.93
C SER A 337 15.92 13.63 11.40
N GLN A 338 14.77 13.52 10.73
CA GLN A 338 14.65 13.50 9.27
C GLN A 338 13.77 14.63 8.73
N PRO A 339 14.03 15.90 9.11
CA PRO A 339 13.22 17.01 8.61
C PRO A 339 13.39 17.19 7.09
N TYR A 340 12.31 17.62 6.43
CA TYR A 340 12.41 18.00 5.02
C TYR A 340 13.28 19.24 4.88
N GLN A 341 14.22 19.19 3.94
CA GLN A 341 15.07 20.32 3.56
C GLN A 341 14.57 20.87 2.23
N GLU A 342 14.14 22.13 2.25
CA GLU A 342 13.71 22.83 1.04
C GLU A 342 14.87 22.89 0.03
N PRO A 343 14.60 22.65 -1.27
CA PRO A 343 15.59 22.84 -2.31
C PRO A 343 16.12 24.28 -2.34
N ALA A 344 17.43 24.44 -2.54
CA ALA A 344 18.06 25.75 -2.53
C ALA A 344 17.66 26.64 -3.73
N LEU A 345 17.20 26.04 -4.82
CA LEU A 345 16.78 26.78 -6.01
C LEU A 345 15.33 27.21 -5.87
N LEU A 346 15.14 28.50 -5.64
CA LEU A 346 13.85 29.17 -5.66
C LEU A 346 13.70 29.96 -6.96
N LEU A 347 12.55 29.84 -7.62
CA LEU A 347 12.20 30.65 -8.77
C LEU A 347 10.85 31.34 -8.58
N PRO A 348 10.72 32.62 -8.98
CA PRO A 348 9.45 33.31 -8.94
C PRO A 348 8.51 32.75 -10.03
N ILE A 349 7.20 32.71 -9.75
CA ILE A 349 6.17 32.20 -10.68
C ILE A 349 6.31 32.77 -12.11
N PRO A 350 6.50 34.09 -12.34
CA PRO A 350 6.69 34.62 -13.70
C PRO A 350 7.90 34.05 -14.45
N ALA A 351 8.96 33.63 -13.75
CA ALA A 351 10.10 32.95 -14.37
C ALA A 351 9.74 31.52 -14.80
N LEU A 352 8.94 30.81 -14.00
CA LEU A 352 8.42 29.49 -14.35
C LEU A 352 7.48 29.56 -15.56
N GLU A 353 6.56 30.54 -15.60
CA GLU A 353 5.70 30.78 -16.76
C GLU A 353 6.51 31.06 -18.03
N LEU A 354 7.62 31.82 -17.91
CA LEU A 354 8.52 32.04 -19.03
C LEU A 354 9.20 30.74 -19.48
N MET A 355 9.61 29.87 -18.57
CA MET A 355 10.13 28.53 -18.91
C MET A 355 9.07 27.64 -19.56
N ASP A 356 7.82 27.69 -19.10
CA ASP A 356 6.71 26.95 -19.71
C ASP A 356 6.46 27.42 -21.16
N SER A 357 6.65 28.70 -21.44
CA SER A 357 6.61 29.23 -22.81
C SER A 357 7.74 28.68 -23.72
N MET A 358 8.81 28.13 -23.14
CA MET A 358 9.93 27.50 -23.85
C MET A 358 9.66 26.03 -24.19
N THR A 359 8.52 25.47 -23.79
CA THR A 359 8.10 24.13 -24.27
C THR A 359 8.02 24.06 -25.79
N LYS A 360 7.57 25.14 -26.45
CA LYS A 360 7.37 25.19 -27.91
C LYS A 360 8.57 25.72 -28.70
N ARG A 361 9.68 26.10 -28.04
CA ARG A 361 10.81 26.81 -28.67
C ARG A 361 12.10 26.67 -27.89
N ASN A 362 13.25 26.74 -28.55
CA ASN A 362 14.56 26.63 -27.90
C ASN A 362 15.22 27.97 -27.56
N ARG A 363 14.57 29.10 -27.90
CA ARG A 363 15.14 30.44 -27.72
C ARG A 363 14.07 31.51 -27.51
N LEU A 364 14.34 32.44 -26.60
CA LEU A 364 13.53 33.63 -26.38
C LEU A 364 13.76 34.72 -27.44
N GLY A 365 12.71 35.48 -27.75
CA GLY A 365 12.81 36.69 -28.58
C GLY A 365 13.51 37.84 -27.85
N MET A 366 14.00 38.83 -28.60
CA MET A 366 14.77 39.96 -28.05
C MET A 366 14.04 40.74 -26.94
N PHE A 367 12.73 40.95 -27.08
CA PHE A 367 11.93 41.71 -26.11
C PHE A 367 11.73 40.96 -24.78
N GLN A 368 11.73 39.63 -24.80
CA GLN A 368 11.56 38.79 -23.61
C GLN A 368 12.85 38.66 -22.78
N ARG A 369 13.99 39.14 -23.29
CA ARG A 369 15.29 39.11 -22.60
C ARG A 369 15.55 40.34 -21.72
N LYS A 370 14.56 41.23 -21.58
CA LYS A 370 14.68 42.50 -20.85
C LYS A 370 14.04 42.49 -19.47
N GLY A 371 13.21 41.49 -19.16
CA GLY A 371 12.51 41.37 -17.89
C GLY A 371 13.34 40.72 -16.78
N SER A 372 12.89 40.88 -15.54
CA SER A 372 13.49 40.27 -14.34
C SER A 372 13.41 38.75 -14.36
N GLU A 373 12.37 38.20 -14.99
CA GLU A 373 12.17 36.77 -15.21
C GLU A 373 13.31 36.14 -16.02
N PHE A 374 13.82 36.84 -17.05
CA PHE A 374 14.96 36.36 -17.83
C PHE A 374 16.25 36.38 -17.00
N ALA A 375 16.45 37.43 -16.19
CA ALA A 375 17.59 37.52 -15.31
C ALA A 375 17.59 36.37 -14.29
N ALA A 376 16.44 36.09 -13.65
CA ALA A 376 16.29 34.97 -12.71
C ALA A 376 16.63 33.62 -13.35
N LEU A 377 16.10 33.34 -14.55
CA LEU A 377 16.39 32.07 -15.27
C LEU A 377 17.83 31.95 -15.75
N ARG A 378 18.46 33.07 -16.13
CA ARG A 378 19.86 33.10 -16.51
C ARG A 378 20.76 32.85 -15.29
N ASP A 379 20.45 33.50 -14.18
CA ASP A 379 21.22 33.39 -12.94
C ASP A 379 21.05 31.99 -12.31
N ALA A 380 19.89 31.35 -12.49
CA ALA A 380 19.64 29.93 -12.20
C ALA A 380 20.30 28.96 -13.21
N GLY A 381 20.91 29.47 -14.28
CA GLY A 381 21.63 28.67 -15.27
C GLY A 381 20.73 27.93 -16.28
N PHE A 382 19.43 28.20 -16.34
CA PHE A 382 18.51 27.59 -17.31
C PHE A 382 18.57 28.23 -18.69
N LEU A 383 18.93 29.51 -18.77
CA LEU A 383 19.05 30.26 -20.03
C LEU A 383 20.46 30.85 -20.20
N ALA A 384 20.98 30.79 -21.42
CA ALA A 384 22.19 31.51 -21.80
C ALA A 384 21.90 33.01 -21.99
N ALA A 385 22.95 33.84 -22.02
CA ALA A 385 22.84 35.29 -22.21
C ALA A 385 22.11 35.68 -23.51
N ASP A 386 22.14 34.81 -24.52
CA ASP A 386 21.49 35.02 -25.81
C ASP A 386 20.03 34.51 -25.86
N GLY A 387 19.49 34.09 -24.72
CA GLY A 387 18.13 33.60 -24.54
C GLY A 387 17.89 32.16 -24.99
N SER A 388 18.93 31.39 -25.31
CA SER A 388 18.81 29.96 -25.63
C SER A 388 18.75 29.10 -24.37
N LEU A 389 18.12 27.91 -24.45
CA LEU A 389 18.16 26.94 -23.37
C LEU A 389 19.58 26.40 -23.18
N THR A 390 20.02 26.34 -21.92
CA THR A 390 21.22 25.58 -21.54
C THR A 390 20.88 24.08 -21.48
N PRO A 391 21.86 23.18 -21.23
CA PRO A 391 21.55 21.78 -20.93
C PRO A 391 20.61 21.63 -19.73
N ALA A 392 20.80 22.41 -18.66
CA ALA A 392 19.91 22.41 -17.51
C ALA A 392 18.50 22.91 -17.87
N GLY A 393 18.40 23.97 -18.68
CA GLY A 393 17.10 24.47 -19.15
C GLY A 393 16.40 23.48 -20.07
N THR A 394 17.15 22.75 -20.89
CA THR A 394 16.63 21.70 -21.76
C THR A 394 16.10 20.53 -20.94
N ALA A 395 16.83 20.09 -19.91
CA ALA A 395 16.38 19.05 -18.99
C ALA A 395 15.12 19.50 -18.21
N PHE A 396 15.07 20.77 -17.81
CA PHE A 396 13.91 21.34 -17.09
C PHE A 396 12.62 21.32 -17.92
N VAL A 397 12.68 21.66 -19.22
CA VAL A 397 11.49 21.67 -20.09
C VAL A 397 11.19 20.31 -20.74
N ALA A 398 12.11 19.36 -20.71
CA ALA A 398 11.95 18.06 -21.37
C ALA A 398 10.68 17.31 -20.90
N PRO A 399 10.39 17.19 -19.59
CA PRO A 399 9.17 16.54 -19.11
C PRO A 399 7.89 17.21 -19.59
N LEU A 400 7.93 18.51 -19.91
CA LEU A 400 6.74 19.24 -20.37
C LEU A 400 6.51 19.09 -21.88
N ARG A 401 7.57 18.84 -22.65
CA ARG A 401 7.51 18.68 -24.11
C ARG A 401 6.96 17.33 -24.52
N SER A 402 7.30 16.31 -23.75
CA SER A 402 6.88 14.94 -23.98
C SER A 402 6.62 14.31 -22.62
N PRO A 403 5.50 14.69 -21.97
CA PRO A 403 5.20 14.19 -20.65
C PRO A 403 4.84 12.70 -20.76
N ASP A 404 5.35 11.90 -19.83
CA ASP A 404 4.96 10.51 -19.56
C ASP A 404 3.89 10.44 -18.46
N ALA A 405 3.96 11.29 -17.43
CA ALA A 405 2.91 11.51 -16.43
C ALA A 405 2.94 12.94 -15.85
N ALA A 406 1.86 13.36 -15.20
CA ALA A 406 1.80 14.64 -14.49
C ALA A 406 0.95 14.51 -13.23
N PHE A 407 1.45 15.03 -12.10
CA PHE A 407 0.80 14.90 -10.80
C PHE A 407 0.67 16.24 -10.10
N SER A 408 -0.45 16.43 -9.40
CA SER A 408 -0.57 17.43 -8.34
C SER A 408 -0.68 16.72 -7.00
N VAL A 409 0.15 17.16 -6.06
CA VAL A 409 0.16 16.68 -4.68
C VAL A 409 -0.21 17.87 -3.79
N THR A 410 -1.28 17.74 -3.02
CA THR A 410 -1.70 18.77 -2.06
C THR A 410 -1.48 18.25 -0.64
N ALA A 411 -1.13 19.14 0.27
CA ALA A 411 -1.02 18.83 1.69
C ALA A 411 -1.63 19.96 2.52
N GLY A 412 -2.46 19.62 3.51
CA GLY A 412 -3.19 20.58 4.33
C GLY A 412 -3.08 20.31 5.83
N ASP A 413 -2.94 21.36 6.63
CA ASP A 413 -3.10 21.30 8.08
C ASP A 413 -3.78 22.58 8.62
N ALA A 414 -3.89 22.69 9.94
CA ALA A 414 -4.53 23.82 10.61
C ALA A 414 -3.96 25.21 10.27
N HIS A 415 -2.73 25.29 9.77
CA HIS A 415 -2.05 26.54 9.41
C HIS A 415 -2.02 26.81 7.89
N GLY A 416 -2.65 25.96 7.06
CA GLY A 416 -2.81 26.21 5.63
C GLY A 416 -2.53 24.99 4.76
N GLY A 417 -2.64 25.20 3.44
CA GLY A 417 -2.31 24.22 2.42
C GLY A 417 -0.98 24.53 1.73
N ALA A 418 -0.41 23.51 1.09
CA ALA A 418 0.72 23.61 0.19
C ALA A 418 0.50 22.69 -1.02
N VAL A 419 1.05 23.07 -2.18
CA VAL A 419 0.96 22.30 -3.42
C VAL A 419 2.35 21.99 -3.97
N LEU A 420 2.51 20.74 -4.42
CA LEU A 420 3.64 20.26 -5.19
C LEU A 420 3.12 19.76 -6.54
N GLN A 421 3.79 20.16 -7.63
CA GLN A 421 3.48 19.74 -8.98
C GLN A 421 4.66 18.99 -9.58
N VAL A 422 4.34 17.92 -10.30
CA VAL A 422 5.33 17.04 -10.94
C VAL A 422 4.96 16.80 -12.38
N TRP A 423 5.98 16.86 -13.25
CA TRP A 423 5.91 16.33 -14.60
C TRP A 423 7.05 15.35 -14.81
N THR A 424 6.75 14.16 -15.30
CA THR A 424 7.75 13.18 -15.73
C THR A 424 7.73 13.08 -17.24
N GLY A 425 8.89 12.88 -17.86
CA GLY A 425 8.99 12.69 -19.30
C GLY A 425 10.43 12.41 -19.73
N GLY A 426 10.63 11.37 -20.55
CA GLY A 426 11.94 11.03 -21.11
C GLY A 426 12.96 10.64 -20.03
N GLY A 427 12.51 10.00 -18.95
CA GLY A 427 13.34 9.58 -17.82
C GLY A 427 13.70 10.70 -16.82
N ILE A 428 13.18 11.91 -17.00
CA ILE A 428 13.43 13.06 -16.13
C ILE A 428 12.12 13.47 -15.44
N GLY A 429 12.22 13.90 -14.18
CA GLY A 429 11.15 14.56 -13.42
C GLY A 429 11.46 16.04 -13.20
N ARG A 430 10.48 16.90 -13.47
CA ARG A 430 10.45 18.29 -12.98
C ARG A 430 9.54 18.34 -11.76
N VAL A 431 10.02 18.89 -10.66
CA VAL A 431 9.23 19.13 -9.44
C VAL A 431 9.25 20.62 -9.13
N THR A 432 8.08 21.20 -8.92
CA THR A 432 7.91 22.55 -8.38
C THR A 432 7.03 22.50 -7.16
N ALA A 433 7.43 23.10 -6.05
CA ALA A 433 6.68 22.99 -4.81
C ALA A 433 6.65 24.29 -4.01
N GLU A 434 5.49 24.54 -3.41
CA GLU A 434 5.35 25.44 -2.27
C GLU A 434 6.05 24.84 -1.04
N PRO A 435 6.36 25.67 -0.01
CA PRO A 435 7.00 25.19 1.21
C PRO A 435 6.24 24.02 1.85
N SER A 436 6.96 22.93 2.14
CA SER A 436 6.40 21.74 2.77
C SER A 436 5.88 22.04 4.17
N ARG A 437 4.79 21.35 4.55
CA ARG A 437 4.26 21.32 5.93
C ARG A 437 5.22 20.66 6.93
N PHE A 438 6.23 19.96 6.44
CA PHE A 438 7.24 19.23 7.22
C PHE A 438 8.65 19.83 7.08
N SER A 439 8.74 21.02 6.48
CA SER A 439 10.01 21.73 6.33
C SER A 439 10.53 22.26 7.67
N THR A 440 11.84 22.22 7.87
CA THR A 440 12.48 23.08 8.87
C THR A 440 12.56 24.51 8.35
N PRO A 441 12.45 25.53 9.23
CA PRO A 441 12.66 26.92 8.84
C PRO A 441 13.99 27.09 8.10
N SER A 442 13.92 27.46 6.81
CA SER A 442 15.09 27.68 5.96
C SER A 442 15.76 29.03 6.27
N VAL A 443 17.05 29.14 5.99
CA VAL A 443 17.80 30.41 6.08
C VAL A 443 17.35 31.39 4.98
N GLN A 444 16.95 30.87 3.82
CA GLN A 444 16.30 31.64 2.76
C GLN A 444 14.80 31.59 2.96
N VAL A 445 14.20 32.73 3.30
CA VAL A 445 12.75 32.90 3.34
C VAL A 445 12.26 33.03 1.89
N PRO A 446 11.44 32.09 1.38
CA PRO A 446 10.85 32.23 0.06
C PRO A 446 10.04 33.53 -0.02
N GLY A 447 10.13 34.26 -1.14
CA GLY A 447 9.16 35.29 -1.44
C GLY A 447 7.75 34.71 -1.54
N PRO A 448 6.70 35.55 -1.44
CA PRO A 448 5.30 35.07 -1.48
C PRO A 448 4.93 34.33 -2.77
N ASP A 449 5.68 34.57 -3.86
CA ASP A 449 5.48 33.96 -5.18
C ASP A 449 6.68 33.10 -5.64
N ASP A 450 7.57 32.72 -4.72
CA ASP A 450 8.71 31.86 -5.02
C ASP A 450 8.37 30.40 -4.79
N LEU A 451 8.65 29.55 -5.78
CA LEU A 451 8.50 28.11 -5.68
C LEU A 451 9.88 27.44 -5.65
N SER A 452 10.00 26.37 -4.87
CA SER A 452 11.16 25.50 -4.93
C SER A 452 11.15 24.70 -6.23
N VAL A 453 12.34 24.48 -6.79
CA VAL A 453 12.48 23.87 -8.12
C VAL A 453 13.54 22.78 -8.10
N GLN A 454 13.18 21.62 -8.64
CA GLN A 454 14.09 20.48 -8.80
C GLN A 454 13.93 19.83 -10.17
N VAL A 455 15.06 19.38 -10.72
CA VAL A 455 15.11 18.48 -11.88
C VAL A 455 15.81 17.21 -11.43
N LEU A 456 15.10 16.10 -11.50
CA LEU A 456 15.48 14.81 -10.93
C LEU A 456 15.43 13.74 -12.02
N GLN A 457 16.07 12.60 -11.79
CA GLN A 457 15.71 11.39 -12.55
C GLN A 457 14.28 10.99 -12.19
N ALA A 458 13.52 10.44 -13.15
CA ALA A 458 12.11 10.08 -12.93
C ALA A 458 11.94 9.14 -11.73
N ASN A 459 12.89 8.24 -11.51
CA ASN A 459 12.87 7.29 -10.39
C ASN A 459 13.16 7.89 -9.00
N ALA A 460 13.65 9.13 -8.94
CA ALA A 460 13.83 9.85 -7.69
C ALA A 460 12.57 10.64 -7.28
N VAL A 461 11.59 10.78 -8.19
CA VAL A 461 10.34 11.51 -7.93
C VAL A 461 9.55 10.94 -6.74
N PRO A 462 9.35 9.61 -6.59
CA PRO A 462 8.61 9.08 -5.45
C PRO A 462 9.27 9.44 -4.11
N LYS A 463 10.61 9.39 -4.05
CA LYS A 463 11.36 9.82 -2.87
C LYS A 463 11.17 11.31 -2.58
N ALA A 464 11.24 12.17 -3.60
CA ALA A 464 11.05 13.60 -3.43
C ALA A 464 9.65 13.96 -2.90
N ILE A 465 8.60 13.27 -3.38
CA ILE A 465 7.23 13.43 -2.88
C ILE A 465 7.13 12.93 -1.43
N ALA A 466 7.63 11.72 -1.13
CA ALA A 466 7.61 11.18 0.23
C ALA A 466 8.38 12.07 1.24
N ASP A 467 9.49 12.65 0.79
CA ASP A 467 10.28 13.59 1.58
C ASP A 467 9.48 14.85 1.89
N TRP A 468 8.85 15.45 0.87
CA TRP A 468 8.01 16.65 0.99
C TRP A 468 6.75 16.40 1.83
N LEU A 469 6.18 15.18 1.80
CA LEU A 469 5.04 14.74 2.60
C LEU A 469 5.40 14.28 4.02
N GLY A 470 6.66 14.39 4.45
CA GLY A 470 7.01 14.08 5.82
C GLY A 470 6.92 12.59 6.17
N PHE A 471 7.07 11.67 5.20
CA PHE A 471 7.01 10.23 5.46
C PHE A 471 8.05 9.85 6.51
N SER A 472 7.61 9.18 7.56
CA SER A 472 8.48 8.79 8.67
C SER A 472 7.94 7.53 9.32
N PRO A 473 8.80 6.72 9.96
CA PRO A 473 8.35 5.48 10.56
C PRO A 473 7.45 5.77 11.75
N ALA A 474 6.33 5.08 11.83
CA ALA A 474 5.34 5.20 12.89
C ALA A 474 4.66 3.86 13.14
N TRP A 475 4.15 3.68 14.37
CA TRP A 475 3.40 2.49 14.73
C TRP A 475 1.93 2.63 14.37
N SER A 476 1.57 2.23 13.15
CA SER A 476 0.17 2.10 12.72
C SER A 476 -0.47 0.91 13.45
N ILE A 477 -1.23 1.18 14.51
CA ILE A 477 -1.96 0.15 15.27
C ILE A 477 -3.26 -0.18 14.54
N ALA A 478 -3.47 -1.45 14.21
CA ALA A 478 -4.70 -1.91 13.56
C ALA A 478 -5.92 -1.68 14.47
N HIS A 479 -6.97 -1.08 13.92
CA HIS A 479 -8.28 -0.90 14.54
C HIS A 479 -9.36 -0.72 13.47
N GLU A 480 -10.64 -0.75 13.87
CA GLU A 480 -11.75 -0.53 12.95
C GLU A 480 -11.67 0.85 12.29
N PRO A 481 -12.03 1.00 10.99
CA PRO A 481 -12.04 2.29 10.32
C PRO A 481 -12.90 3.32 11.06
N VAL A 482 -12.36 4.53 11.21
CA VAL A 482 -13.07 5.63 11.87
C VAL A 482 -13.93 6.36 10.84
N VAL A 483 -15.24 6.39 11.06
CA VAL A 483 -16.18 7.11 10.20
C VAL A 483 -16.54 8.45 10.84
N LEU A 484 -16.26 9.53 10.13
CA LEU A 484 -16.50 10.91 10.55
C LEU A 484 -17.49 11.58 9.60
N THR A 485 -18.35 12.42 10.14
CA THR A 485 -19.06 13.39 9.27
C THR A 485 -18.06 14.37 8.67
N LYS A 486 -18.41 14.96 7.51
CA LYS A 486 -17.56 15.97 6.87
C LYS A 486 -17.24 17.14 7.81
N ASP A 487 -18.24 17.59 8.58
CA ASP A 487 -18.07 18.69 9.53
C ASP A 487 -17.09 18.33 10.67
N GLN A 488 -17.12 17.09 11.18
CA GLN A 488 -16.17 16.62 12.19
C GLN A 488 -14.74 16.57 11.65
N TYR A 489 -14.58 16.03 10.43
CA TYR A 489 -13.28 15.97 9.77
C TYR A 489 -12.71 17.38 9.54
N GLU A 490 -13.50 18.29 8.94
CA GLU A 490 -13.07 19.67 8.68
C GLU A 490 -12.76 20.45 9.97
N ALA A 491 -13.59 20.28 11.01
CA ALA A 491 -13.33 20.91 12.30
C ALA A 491 -12.01 20.43 12.88
N ARG A 492 -11.72 19.13 12.79
CA ARG A 492 -10.48 18.54 13.28
C ARG A 492 -9.25 18.97 12.48
N MET A 493 -9.38 19.13 11.15
CA MET A 493 -8.31 19.67 10.30
C MET A 493 -7.99 21.12 10.64
N LYS A 494 -9.00 21.94 10.96
CA LYS A 494 -8.82 23.35 11.34
C LYS A 494 -8.25 23.53 12.75
N SER A 495 -8.45 22.57 13.65
CA SER A 495 -7.97 22.69 15.03
C SER A 495 -7.70 21.33 15.69
N ALA A 496 -6.49 21.17 16.22
CA ALA A 496 -6.11 20.03 17.04
C ALA A 496 -6.81 20.00 18.43
N GLN A 497 -7.50 21.08 18.82
CA GLN A 497 -8.21 21.15 20.11
C GLN A 497 -9.61 20.52 20.08
N VAL A 498 -10.10 20.13 18.89
CA VAL A 498 -11.41 19.47 18.78
C VAL A 498 -11.37 18.15 19.55
N SER A 499 -12.33 17.95 20.46
CA SER A 499 -12.43 16.74 21.26
C SER A 499 -12.75 15.53 20.39
N ALA A 500 -12.18 14.38 20.77
CA ALA A 500 -12.44 13.10 20.11
C ALA A 500 -13.94 12.75 20.15
N PRO A 501 -14.53 12.23 19.05
CA PRO A 501 -15.87 11.66 19.07
C PRO A 501 -16.04 10.62 20.18
N GLU A 502 -17.23 10.61 20.79
CA GLU A 502 -17.58 9.61 21.79
C GLU A 502 -17.54 8.20 21.17
N GLY A 503 -17.06 7.22 21.93
CA GLY A 503 -16.98 5.82 21.48
C GLY A 503 -15.73 5.47 20.67
N LEU A 504 -14.82 6.41 20.37
CA LEU A 504 -13.52 6.05 19.78
C LEU A 504 -12.73 5.16 20.74
N GLY A 505 -12.34 3.98 20.24
CA GLY A 505 -11.42 3.06 20.91
C GLY A 505 -10.06 3.70 21.15
N GLU A 506 -9.27 3.08 22.04
CA GLU A 506 -7.99 3.65 22.49
C GLU A 506 -6.98 3.89 21.35
N ALA A 507 -6.88 2.95 20.40
CA ALA A 507 -6.01 3.09 19.22
C ALA A 507 -6.45 4.24 18.30
N ALA A 508 -7.75 4.38 18.02
CA ALA A 508 -8.28 5.49 17.23
C ALA A 508 -8.10 6.84 17.95
N ARG A 509 -8.23 6.87 19.28
CA ARG A 509 -8.00 8.07 20.09
C ARG A 509 -6.55 8.52 20.03
N ARG A 510 -5.59 7.59 20.00
CA ARG A 510 -4.17 7.90 19.79
C ARG A 510 -3.98 8.70 18.51
N MET A 511 -4.59 8.31 17.38
CA MET A 511 -4.55 9.10 16.14
C MET A 511 -5.22 10.46 16.28
N TRP A 512 -6.36 10.53 16.98
CA TRP A 512 -7.06 11.79 17.20
C TRP A 512 -6.22 12.83 17.95
N GLU A 513 -5.35 12.40 18.85
CA GLU A 513 -4.48 13.26 19.68
C GLU A 513 -3.26 13.81 18.92
N GLN A 514 -2.96 13.30 17.72
CA GLN A 514 -1.78 13.70 16.95
C GLN A 514 -2.03 14.92 16.05
N PRO A 515 -1.02 15.71 15.69
CA PRO A 515 -1.18 16.69 14.61
C PRO A 515 -1.58 15.97 13.31
N TRP A 516 -2.58 16.51 12.60
CA TRP A 516 -3.04 15.95 11.33
C TRP A 516 -2.54 16.80 10.19
N THR A 517 -1.99 16.13 9.19
CA THR A 517 -1.77 16.70 7.87
C THR A 517 -2.41 15.76 6.87
N ASP A 518 -3.46 16.22 6.19
CA ASP A 518 -4.01 15.48 5.07
C ASP A 518 -3.20 15.76 3.82
N TRP A 519 -3.18 14.80 2.92
CA TRP A 519 -2.56 14.96 1.63
C TRP A 519 -3.21 14.02 0.62
N GLU A 520 -3.20 14.46 -0.63
CA GLU A 520 -3.67 13.68 -1.76
C GLU A 520 -2.73 13.87 -2.94
N ILE A 521 -2.70 12.86 -3.80
CA ILE A 521 -2.06 12.93 -5.11
C ILE A 521 -3.10 12.63 -6.17
N VAL A 522 -3.08 13.46 -7.22
CA VAL A 522 -3.95 13.36 -8.38
C VAL A 522 -3.08 13.23 -9.63
N ASP A 523 -3.37 12.25 -10.48
CA ASP A 523 -2.89 12.23 -11.86
C ASP A 523 -3.74 13.19 -12.70
N GLU A 524 -3.09 14.22 -13.24
CA GLU A 524 -3.72 15.29 -14.01
C GLU A 524 -4.31 14.81 -15.36
N ARG A 525 -4.01 13.58 -15.78
CA ARG A 525 -4.43 13.05 -17.08
C ARG A 525 -5.74 12.29 -17.04
N ASP A 526 -5.84 11.33 -16.11
CA ASP A 526 -6.98 10.44 -15.99
C ASP A 526 -7.84 10.74 -14.76
N GLY A 527 -7.37 11.63 -13.87
CA GLY A 527 -8.04 11.99 -12.62
C GLY A 527 -7.96 10.91 -11.54
N GLY A 528 -7.12 9.89 -11.74
CA GLY A 528 -6.80 8.91 -10.71
C GLY A 528 -6.23 9.60 -9.47
N TRP A 529 -6.71 9.22 -8.29
CA TRP A 529 -6.27 9.87 -7.06
C TRP A 529 -6.33 8.93 -5.86
N PHE A 530 -5.57 9.28 -4.83
CA PHE A 530 -5.73 8.76 -3.49
C PHE A 530 -5.26 9.78 -2.47
N GLY A 531 -5.71 9.63 -1.23
CA GLY A 531 -5.31 10.51 -0.14
C GLY A 531 -5.15 9.78 1.19
N PHE A 532 -4.37 10.40 2.07
CA PHE A 532 -4.09 9.92 3.41
C PHE A 532 -4.07 11.08 4.40
N VAL A 533 -4.25 10.75 5.68
CA VAL A 533 -3.95 11.63 6.81
C VAL A 533 -2.69 11.10 7.49
N ASN A 534 -1.66 11.93 7.54
CA ASN A 534 -0.50 11.72 8.40
C ASN A 534 -0.86 12.18 9.81
N ALA A 535 -0.99 11.24 10.73
CA ALA A 535 -1.30 11.48 12.14
C ALA A 535 -0.06 11.29 13.02
N GLY A 536 1.08 11.84 12.61
CA GLY A 536 2.32 11.85 13.40
C GLY A 536 2.74 10.45 13.85
N SER A 537 2.94 10.26 15.16
CA SER A 537 3.40 8.98 15.70
C SER A 537 2.33 7.88 15.74
N ALA A 538 1.09 8.18 15.35
CA ALA A 538 0.05 7.18 15.12
C ALA A 538 0.09 6.60 13.69
N GLY A 539 0.88 7.18 12.80
CA GLY A 539 1.07 6.70 11.43
C GLY A 539 0.09 7.27 10.43
N GLN A 540 -0.14 6.52 9.35
CA GLN A 540 -0.90 6.97 8.20
C GLN A 540 -2.31 6.38 8.21
N TYR A 541 -3.27 7.18 7.72
CA TYR A 541 -4.66 6.80 7.65
C TYR A 541 -5.20 7.05 6.25
N ARG A 542 -5.65 6.00 5.57
CA ARG A 542 -6.25 6.13 4.24
C ARG A 542 -7.54 6.92 4.33
N LEU A 543 -7.63 7.95 3.49
CA LEU A 543 -8.82 8.75 3.29
C LEU A 543 -9.72 8.08 2.25
N GLY A 544 -10.99 7.89 2.57
CA GLY A 544 -11.97 7.34 1.63
C GLY A 544 -13.40 7.74 1.93
N PRO A 545 -14.32 7.63 0.96
CA PRO A 545 -15.74 7.83 1.22
C PRO A 545 -16.28 6.68 2.07
N ALA A 546 -17.02 7.01 3.14
CA ALA A 546 -17.82 6.02 3.84
C ALA A 546 -19.07 5.68 3.01
N ALA A 547 -19.47 4.41 3.00
CA ALA A 547 -20.59 3.94 2.20
C ALA A 547 -21.90 4.71 2.52
N GLY A 548 -22.50 5.32 1.49
CA GLY A 548 -23.89 5.79 1.51
C GLY A 548 -24.22 7.10 2.23
N THR A 549 -23.24 7.89 2.72
CA THR A 549 -23.58 9.02 3.63
C THR A 549 -22.79 10.33 3.46
N GLY A 550 -21.93 10.48 2.43
CA GLY A 550 -21.10 11.69 2.29
C GLY A 550 -20.15 11.92 3.49
N SER A 551 -19.93 10.87 4.28
CA SER A 551 -19.04 10.84 5.44
C SER A 551 -17.64 10.39 5.00
N VAL A 552 -16.65 10.76 5.80
CA VAL A 552 -15.23 10.46 5.58
C VAL A 552 -14.86 9.23 6.40
N MET A 553 -14.15 8.29 5.79
CA MET A 553 -13.59 7.11 6.45
C MET A 553 -12.07 7.26 6.56
N LEU A 554 -11.53 6.95 7.73
CA LEU A 554 -10.11 6.89 8.02
C LEU A 554 -9.73 5.46 8.44
N GLU A 555 -8.95 4.79 7.59
CA GLU A 555 -8.50 3.42 7.82
C GLU A 555 -6.99 3.41 8.16
N PRO A 556 -6.55 2.80 9.27
CA PRO A 556 -5.13 2.75 9.61
C PRO A 556 -4.34 1.95 8.56
N VAL A 557 -3.27 2.54 8.03
CA VAL A 557 -2.40 1.92 7.03
C VAL A 557 -0.93 2.06 7.46
N SER A 558 -0.13 1.04 7.18
CA SER A 558 1.30 1.07 7.49
C SER A 558 2.03 2.02 6.53
N THR A 559 3.06 2.73 7.02
CA THR A 559 3.79 3.69 6.16
C THR A 559 4.52 2.98 5.00
N ALA A 560 4.89 1.71 5.16
CA ALA A 560 5.42 0.91 4.05
C ALA A 560 4.38 0.73 2.92
N VAL A 561 3.12 0.46 3.25
CA VAL A 561 2.02 0.32 2.27
C VAL A 561 1.72 1.66 1.58
N VAL A 562 1.77 2.77 2.32
CA VAL A 562 1.60 4.11 1.73
C VAL A 562 2.72 4.41 0.73
N TRP A 563 3.97 4.06 1.05
CA TRP A 563 5.10 4.17 0.13
C TRP A 563 4.93 3.30 -1.12
N ASP A 564 4.53 2.04 -0.96
CA ASP A 564 4.29 1.14 -2.08
C ASP A 564 3.17 1.65 -2.99
N THR A 565 2.11 2.19 -2.39
CA THR A 565 1.00 2.83 -3.10
C THR A 565 1.48 4.01 -3.94
N LEU A 566 2.29 4.89 -3.36
CA LEU A 566 2.88 6.04 -4.07
C LEU A 566 3.75 5.60 -5.25
N VAL A 567 4.66 4.64 -5.03
CA VAL A 567 5.57 4.16 -6.08
C VAL A 567 4.79 3.47 -7.20
N ARG A 568 3.85 2.58 -6.87
CA ARG A 568 3.03 1.85 -7.85
C ARG A 568 2.13 2.80 -8.64
N PHE A 569 1.58 3.82 -8.00
CA PHE A 569 0.77 4.84 -8.67
C PHE A 569 1.55 5.63 -9.70
N ILE A 570 2.72 6.15 -9.31
CA ILE A 570 3.58 6.92 -10.22
C ILE A 570 4.06 6.02 -11.36
N HIS A 571 4.47 4.79 -11.06
CA HIS A 571 4.91 3.83 -12.06
C HIS A 571 3.79 3.48 -13.05
N ALA A 572 2.57 3.20 -12.57
CA ALA A 572 1.42 2.89 -13.42
C ALA A 572 1.08 4.03 -14.38
N ALA A 573 1.07 5.27 -13.89
CA ALA A 573 0.83 6.47 -14.70
C ALA A 573 1.93 6.70 -15.75
N VAL A 574 3.20 6.51 -15.40
CA VAL A 574 4.34 6.63 -16.34
C VAL A 574 4.29 5.53 -17.42
N GLU A 575 3.97 4.30 -17.04
CA GLU A 575 3.93 3.14 -17.95
C GLU A 575 2.63 3.00 -18.75
N GLY A 576 1.62 3.83 -18.43
CA GLY A 576 0.28 3.73 -18.98
C GLY A 576 -0.40 2.39 -18.68
N THR A 577 -0.13 1.81 -17.50
CA THR A 577 -0.70 0.53 -17.07
C THR A 577 -1.78 0.73 -16.01
N PRO A 578 -2.77 -0.19 -15.92
CA PRO A 578 -3.76 -0.13 -14.85
C PRO A 578 -3.11 -0.19 -13.47
N LEU A 579 -3.60 0.63 -12.54
CA LEU A 579 -3.16 0.62 -11.16
C LEU A 579 -3.60 -0.68 -10.46
N TRP A 580 -2.64 -1.36 -9.85
CA TRP A 580 -2.90 -2.53 -9.00
C TRP A 580 -2.13 -2.40 -7.69
N ILE A 581 -2.86 -2.38 -6.58
CA ILE A 581 -2.32 -2.33 -5.23
C ILE A 581 -2.94 -3.49 -4.42
N PRO A 582 -2.24 -4.64 -4.30
CA PRO A 582 -2.80 -5.80 -3.60
C PRO A 582 -3.05 -5.56 -2.10
N GLU A 583 -2.33 -4.63 -1.49
CA GLU A 583 -2.42 -4.34 -0.05
C GLU A 583 -3.61 -3.43 0.31
N LEU A 584 -4.27 -2.80 -0.66
CA LEU A 584 -5.40 -1.89 -0.43
C LEU A 584 -6.64 -2.33 -1.19
N THR A 585 -7.67 -2.78 -0.46
CA THR A 585 -8.96 -3.13 -1.06
C THR A 585 -9.58 -1.92 -1.78
N GLY A 586 -10.05 -2.12 -3.02
CA GLY A 586 -10.66 -1.07 -3.85
C GLY A 586 -9.70 -0.33 -4.79
N PHE A 587 -8.40 -0.68 -4.81
CA PHE A 587 -7.42 -0.19 -5.79
C PHE A 587 -6.99 -1.31 -6.77
N ASP A 588 -7.96 -1.88 -7.48
CA ASP A 588 -7.73 -2.81 -8.58
C ASP A 588 -8.44 -2.27 -9.83
N GLN A 589 -7.68 -1.62 -10.72
CA GLN A 589 -8.18 -1.11 -11.99
C GLN A 589 -7.93 -2.07 -13.15
N ARG A 590 -7.50 -3.31 -12.89
CA ARG A 590 -7.27 -4.28 -13.98
C ARG A 590 -8.57 -4.56 -14.74
N PRO A 591 -8.51 -4.70 -16.08
CA PRO A 591 -9.68 -5.07 -16.88
C PRO A 591 -10.32 -6.37 -16.38
N GLU A 592 -11.66 -6.40 -16.27
CA GLU A 592 -12.41 -7.57 -15.80
C GLU A 592 -12.19 -8.82 -16.68
N ASP A 593 -11.71 -8.65 -17.92
CA ASP A 593 -11.44 -9.72 -18.87
C ASP A 593 -10.02 -10.32 -18.76
N GLY A 594 -9.19 -9.76 -17.88
CA GLY A 594 -7.80 -10.17 -17.64
C GLY A 594 -6.86 -9.86 -18.81
N THR A 595 -7.28 -9.07 -19.79
CA THR A 595 -6.42 -8.66 -20.90
C THR A 595 -5.38 -7.64 -20.40
N ALA A 596 -4.12 -7.86 -20.77
CA ALA A 596 -3.08 -6.87 -20.58
C ALA A 596 -3.22 -5.79 -21.68
N PRO A 597 -2.77 -4.54 -21.44
CA PRO A 597 -2.68 -3.52 -22.49
C PRO A 597 -1.94 -4.07 -23.71
N GLU A 598 -2.33 -3.66 -24.92
CA GLU A 598 -1.73 -4.13 -26.17
C GLU A 598 -0.20 -4.10 -26.11
N GLY A 599 0.43 -5.28 -26.24
CA GLY A 599 1.89 -5.44 -26.27
C GLY A 599 2.59 -5.74 -24.94
N LYS A 600 1.87 -5.88 -23.82
CA LYS A 600 2.44 -6.23 -22.49
C LYS A 600 1.85 -7.54 -21.96
N VAL A 601 2.58 -8.32 -21.15
CA VAL A 601 2.06 -9.54 -20.48
C VAL A 601 2.01 -9.28 -18.97
N TRP A 602 0.92 -9.63 -18.28
CA TRP A 602 0.82 -9.44 -16.82
C TRP A 602 1.91 -10.18 -16.02
N ALA A 603 2.50 -11.24 -16.60
CA ALA A 603 3.64 -11.98 -16.05
C ALA A 603 4.94 -11.15 -15.97
N ASP A 604 5.00 -10.01 -16.68
CA ASP A 604 6.14 -9.08 -16.59
C ASP A 604 6.00 -8.11 -15.40
N TYR A 605 4.85 -8.12 -14.70
CA TYR A 605 4.50 -7.21 -13.59
C TYR A 605 4.22 -7.93 -12.25
N ALA A 606 4.30 -9.26 -12.22
CA ALA A 606 4.23 -10.10 -11.02
C ALA A 606 5.62 -10.64 -10.69
#